data_AF-A0A5D0QZV0-F1
#
_entry.id   AF-A0A5D0QZV0-F1
#
_cell.length_a   1.000
_cell.length_b   1.000
_cell.length_c   1.000
_cell.angle_alpha   90.00
_cell.angle_beta   90.00
_cell.angle_gamma   90.00
#
_symmetry.space_group_name_H-M   'P 1'
#
loop_
_entity.id
_entity.type
_entity.pdbx_description
1 polymer ?
#
loop_
_entity_poly.entity_id
_entity_poly.type
_entity_poly.pdbx_seq_one_letter_code
_entity_poly.pdbx_strand_id
1 'polypeptide(L)'
;MKLKNTFHIGLLLMVAHVSFAQNKTLKETELQESKVDTLYTMEERANMQRWFYDRVNDMKLNEDLRDDYDRIVNKYVFDMSRLNDADKKYTRDEIHERFNLLVGKMNGELKTILTTDQYVNHLENFGQIQRSVYSKWDFEYIKN
;
A
#
# COMPACT_ATOMS: atom_id res chain seq x y z
N MET A 1 49.35 -57.43 -24.07
CA MET A 1 47.99 -58.00 -23.96
C MET A 1 47.87 -58.82 -22.69
N LYS A 2 47.28 -58.26 -21.62
CA LYS A 2 46.66 -59.00 -20.50
C LYS A 2 45.52 -58.15 -19.96
N LEU A 3 44.30 -58.62 -20.20
CA LEU A 3 43.04 -58.07 -19.72
C LEU A 3 42.91 -58.38 -18.22
N LYS A 4 42.50 -57.41 -17.40
CA LYS A 4 41.92 -57.70 -16.08
C LYS A 4 40.59 -56.97 -15.98
N ASN A 5 39.52 -57.75 -16.11
CA ASN A 5 38.17 -57.39 -15.72
C ASN A 5 38.09 -57.31 -14.19
N THR A 6 37.48 -56.26 -13.66
CA THR A 6 36.63 -56.34 -12.46
C THR A 6 35.54 -55.29 -12.53
N PHE A 7 34.30 -55.78 -12.51
CA PHE A 7 33.04 -55.05 -12.49
C PHE A 7 32.71 -54.74 -11.02
N HIS A 8 32.47 -53.48 -10.66
CA HIS A 8 31.82 -53.11 -9.40
C HIS A 8 30.76 -52.03 -9.65
N ILE A 9 29.51 -52.46 -9.67
CA ILE A 9 28.32 -51.63 -9.44
C ILE A 9 28.27 -51.29 -7.94
N GLY A 10 28.02 -50.03 -7.58
CA GLY A 10 27.65 -49.69 -6.21
C GLY A 10 27.71 -48.22 -5.85
N LEU A 11 26.54 -47.55 -5.93
CA LEU A 11 26.03 -46.58 -4.95
C LEU A 11 26.87 -45.32 -4.62
N LEU A 12 26.47 -44.17 -5.17
CA LEU A 12 26.36 -42.91 -4.40
C LEU A 12 25.44 -41.89 -5.11
N LEU A 13 24.13 -42.12 -5.02
CA LEU A 13 23.10 -41.10 -5.20
C LEU A 13 22.83 -40.46 -3.84
N MET A 14 23.43 -39.29 -3.60
CA MET A 14 23.14 -38.24 -2.59
C MET A 14 24.44 -37.42 -2.57
N VAL A 15 24.50 -36.20 -3.07
CA VAL A 15 24.18 -34.92 -2.41
C VAL A 15 24.30 -33.90 -3.56
N ALA A 16 23.30 -33.11 -3.92
CA ALA A 16 22.99 -31.88 -3.21
C ALA A 16 21.55 -31.45 -3.51
N HIS A 17 20.71 -31.52 -2.48
CA HIS A 17 19.65 -30.53 -2.34
C HIS A 17 20.32 -29.18 -2.06
N VAL A 18 20.69 -28.46 -3.12
CA VAL A 18 20.93 -27.02 -3.01
C VAL A 18 19.57 -26.38 -2.79
N SER A 19 19.15 -26.33 -1.53
CA SER A 19 18.17 -25.35 -1.09
C SER A 19 18.73 -23.98 -1.49
N PHE A 20 18.08 -23.33 -2.46
CA PHE A 20 18.29 -21.92 -2.73
C PHE A 20 17.73 -21.13 -1.55
N ALA A 21 18.48 -21.07 -0.45
CA ALA A 21 18.35 -19.98 0.50
C ALA A 21 19.02 -18.78 -0.15
N GLN A 22 18.27 -17.99 -0.93
CA GLN A 22 18.74 -16.69 -1.41
C GLN A 22 18.95 -15.79 -0.19
N ASN A 23 20.19 -15.69 0.30
CA ASN A 23 20.57 -14.62 1.21
C ASN A 23 20.53 -13.31 0.41
N LYS A 24 19.63 -12.40 0.78
CA LYS A 24 19.55 -11.06 0.21
C LYS A 24 20.90 -10.36 0.40
N THR A 25 21.36 -9.67 -0.63
CA THR A 25 22.59 -8.89 -0.55
C THR A 25 22.43 -7.71 0.38
N LEU A 26 23.51 -7.24 1.02
CA LEU A 26 23.48 -6.02 1.85
C LEU A 26 22.86 -4.84 1.08
N LYS A 27 23.14 -4.73 -0.22
CA LYS A 27 22.54 -3.74 -1.11
C LYS A 27 21.04 -3.93 -1.31
N GLU A 28 20.52 -5.15 -1.37
CA GLU A 28 19.06 -5.41 -1.43
C GLU A 28 18.37 -5.17 -0.08
N THR A 29 19.06 -5.44 1.03
CA THR A 29 18.59 -5.13 2.38
C THR A 29 18.58 -3.62 2.61
N GLU A 30 19.65 -2.91 2.27
CA GLU A 30 19.73 -1.46 2.30
C GLU A 30 18.74 -0.81 1.33
N LEU A 31 18.47 -1.39 0.15
CA LEU A 31 17.42 -0.93 -0.76
C LEU A 31 16.00 -1.27 -0.25
N GLN A 32 15.86 -2.29 0.60
CA GLN A 32 14.60 -2.60 1.30
C GLN A 32 14.38 -1.70 2.53
N GLU A 33 15.43 -1.27 3.20
CA GLU A 33 15.41 -0.35 4.32
C GLU A 33 15.37 1.11 3.87
N SER A 34 15.94 1.43 2.69
CA SER A 34 15.83 2.73 2.01
C SER A 34 14.55 2.87 1.18
N LYS A 35 13.65 1.87 1.22
CA LYS A 35 12.42 1.82 0.43
C LYS A 35 11.34 2.69 1.08
N VAL A 36 11.52 4.00 0.91
CA VAL A 36 10.56 5.08 1.18
C VAL A 36 10.25 5.24 2.67
N ASP A 37 10.44 6.45 3.19
CA ASP A 37 9.91 6.86 4.49
C ASP A 37 8.37 6.80 4.42
N THR A 38 7.79 5.60 4.51
CA THR A 38 6.35 5.43 4.36
C THR A 38 5.67 5.59 5.70
N LEU A 39 4.61 6.39 5.74
CA LEU A 39 3.83 6.66 6.96
C LEU A 39 3.33 5.41 7.71
N TYR A 40 3.11 4.33 6.98
CA TYR A 40 2.58 3.07 7.47
C TYR A 40 3.47 1.91 7.06
N THR A 41 3.53 0.86 7.87
CA THR A 41 4.15 -0.41 7.46
C THR A 41 3.33 -1.10 6.36
N MET A 42 3.91 -2.12 5.71
CA MET A 42 3.16 -2.93 4.72
C MET A 42 1.92 -3.60 5.33
N GLU A 43 2.04 -4.10 6.56
CA GLU A 43 0.93 -4.75 7.27
C GLU A 43 -0.18 -3.75 7.61
N GLU A 44 0.18 -2.58 8.13
CA GLU A 44 -0.79 -1.50 8.40
C GLU A 44 -1.55 -1.09 7.14
N ARG A 45 -0.84 -0.96 6.00
CA ARG A 45 -1.47 -0.66 4.71
C ARG A 45 -2.44 -1.75 4.27
N ALA A 46 -2.05 -3.01 4.36
CA ALA A 46 -2.91 -4.13 3.98
C ALA A 46 -4.17 -4.19 4.85
N ASN A 47 -4.04 -3.94 6.16
CA ASN A 47 -5.16 -3.91 7.08
C ASN A 47 -6.12 -2.74 6.79
N MET A 48 -5.58 -1.53 6.53
CA MET A 48 -6.40 -0.38 6.13
C MET A 48 -7.11 -0.61 4.79
N GLN A 49 -6.43 -1.19 3.80
CA GLN A 49 -7.02 -1.50 2.50
C GLN A 49 -8.18 -2.49 2.63
N ARG A 50 -7.99 -3.57 3.40
CA ARG A 50 -9.06 -4.55 3.66
C ARG A 50 -10.23 -3.90 4.38
N TRP A 51 -9.95 -3.16 5.46
CA TRP A 51 -10.99 -2.46 6.21
C TRP A 51 -11.79 -1.49 5.32
N PHE A 52 -11.11 -0.70 4.50
CA PHE A 52 -11.76 0.25 3.60
C PHE A 52 -12.57 -0.46 2.52
N TYR A 53 -12.04 -1.56 1.96
CA TYR A 53 -12.77 -2.40 1.00
C TYR A 53 -14.09 -2.92 1.58
N ASP A 54 -14.07 -3.42 2.82
CA ASP A 54 -15.28 -3.91 3.49
C ASP A 54 -16.30 -2.77 3.68
N ARG A 55 -15.83 -1.58 4.08
CA ARG A 55 -16.68 -0.39 4.25
C ARG A 55 -17.28 0.11 2.93
N VAL A 56 -16.56 0.01 1.83
CA VAL A 56 -17.07 0.37 0.50
C VAL A 56 -18.11 -0.65 0.02
N ASN A 57 -17.95 -1.94 0.36
CA ASN A 57 -18.97 -2.95 0.08
C ASN A 57 -20.29 -2.65 0.81
N ASP A 58 -20.23 -2.13 2.04
CA ASP A 58 -21.42 -1.71 2.79
C ASP A 58 -22.18 -0.54 2.11
N MET A 59 -21.52 0.23 1.26
CA MET A 59 -22.15 1.31 0.47
C MET A 59 -23.01 0.79 -0.69
N LYS A 60 -22.93 -0.51 -1.03
CA LYS A 60 -23.74 -1.17 -2.06
C LYS A 60 -23.77 -0.41 -3.39
N LEU A 61 -22.59 0.03 -3.85
CA LEU A 61 -22.43 0.65 -5.16
C LEU A 61 -22.78 -0.39 -6.25
N ASN A 62 -23.41 0.06 -7.33
CA ASN A 62 -23.50 -0.78 -8.53
C ASN A 62 -22.12 -0.89 -9.20
N GLU A 63 -21.96 -1.82 -10.15
CA GLU A 63 -20.66 -2.15 -10.75
C GLU A 63 -20.00 -0.94 -11.44
N ASP A 64 -20.71 -0.26 -12.34
CA ASP A 64 -20.17 0.91 -13.04
C ASP A 64 -19.77 2.04 -12.06
N LEU A 65 -20.62 2.31 -11.07
CA LEU A 65 -20.34 3.32 -10.04
C LEU A 65 -19.19 2.91 -9.12
N ARG A 66 -19.02 1.60 -8.86
CA ARG A 66 -17.93 1.06 -8.05
C ARG A 66 -16.58 1.28 -8.74
N ASP A 67 -16.52 1.02 -10.04
CA ASP A 67 -15.30 1.24 -10.83
C ASP A 67 -14.91 2.72 -10.83
N ASP A 68 -15.88 3.62 -11.03
CA ASP A 68 -15.63 5.07 -10.98
C ASP A 68 -15.20 5.53 -9.59
N TYR A 69 -15.84 5.02 -8.54
CA TYR A 69 -15.48 5.30 -7.16
C TYR A 69 -14.03 4.87 -6.86
N ASP A 70 -13.69 3.62 -7.19
CA ASP A 70 -12.36 3.06 -6.94
C ASP A 70 -11.30 3.80 -7.75
N ARG A 71 -11.59 4.18 -9.00
CA ARG A 71 -10.69 4.99 -9.83
C ARG A 71 -10.40 6.35 -9.19
N ILE A 72 -11.43 7.05 -8.69
CA ILE A 72 -11.27 8.36 -8.05
C ILE A 72 -10.48 8.23 -6.75
N VAL A 73 -10.87 7.30 -5.87
CA VAL A 73 -10.18 7.09 -4.58
C VAL A 73 -8.72 6.72 -4.81
N ASN A 74 -8.43 5.76 -5.69
CA ASN A 74 -7.06 5.29 -5.93
C ASN A 74 -6.17 6.39 -6.50
N LYS A 75 -6.68 7.24 -7.41
CA LYS A 75 -5.96 8.42 -7.91
C LYS A 75 -5.52 9.31 -6.75
N TYR A 76 -6.46 9.70 -5.88
CA TYR A 76 -6.18 10.64 -4.80
C TYR A 76 -5.33 10.02 -3.68
N VAL A 77 -5.54 8.76 -3.33
CA VAL A 77 -4.71 8.03 -2.36
C VAL A 77 -3.28 7.91 -2.86
N PHE A 78 -3.07 7.66 -4.16
CA PHE A 78 -1.75 7.65 -4.76
C PHE A 78 -1.08 9.04 -4.70
N ASP A 79 -1.82 10.11 -5.00
CA ASP A 79 -1.27 11.47 -4.89
C ASP A 79 -0.91 11.82 -3.44
N MET A 80 -1.74 11.41 -2.47
CA MET A 80 -1.48 11.62 -1.03
C MET A 80 -0.26 10.84 -0.54
N SER A 81 -0.09 9.60 -0.98
CA SER A 81 1.02 8.74 -0.52
C SER A 81 2.39 9.23 -0.98
N ARG A 82 2.43 10.14 -1.95
CA ARG A 82 3.63 10.72 -2.54
C ARG A 82 4.00 12.10 -2.00
N LEU A 83 3.19 12.66 -1.09
CA LEU A 83 3.45 14.00 -0.55
C LEU A 83 4.77 14.08 0.24
N ASN A 84 5.23 12.98 0.80
CA ASN A 84 6.50 12.89 1.52
C ASN A 84 7.63 12.28 0.67
N ASP A 85 7.44 12.14 -0.65
CA ASP A 85 8.51 11.72 -1.56
C ASP A 85 9.68 12.73 -1.46
N ALA A 86 10.91 12.22 -1.40
CA ALA A 86 12.11 13.04 -1.20
C ALA A 86 12.36 14.07 -2.32
N ASP A 87 11.78 13.87 -3.51
CA ASP A 87 11.86 14.79 -4.65
C ASP A 87 11.00 16.05 -4.48
N LYS A 88 9.97 16.01 -3.60
CA LYS A 88 9.04 17.13 -3.40
C LYS A 88 9.58 18.24 -2.52
N LYS A 89 10.44 17.91 -1.55
CA LYS A 89 11.04 18.86 -0.59
C LYS A 89 10.00 19.70 0.17
N TYR A 90 8.81 19.17 0.41
CA TYR A 90 7.78 19.86 1.18
C TYR A 90 8.11 19.88 2.67
N THR A 91 7.74 20.96 3.35
CA THR A 91 7.71 21.01 4.81
C THR A 91 6.55 20.18 5.36
N ARG A 92 6.52 19.96 6.68
CA ARG A 92 5.41 19.25 7.33
C ARG A 92 4.08 19.97 7.15
N ASP A 93 4.07 21.29 7.29
CA ASP A 93 2.86 22.11 7.12
C ASP A 93 2.36 22.07 5.67
N GLU A 94 3.27 22.12 4.69
CA GLU A 94 2.92 21.99 3.28
C GLU A 94 2.35 20.60 2.96
N ILE A 95 2.88 19.53 3.57
CA ILE A 95 2.31 18.18 3.45
C ILE A 95 0.89 18.15 4.02
N HIS A 96 0.66 18.76 5.19
CA HIS A 96 -0.66 18.83 5.81
C HIS A 96 -1.68 19.56 4.94
N GLU A 97 -1.33 20.75 4.46
CA GLU A 97 -2.19 21.57 3.60
C GLU A 97 -2.53 20.83 2.31
N ARG A 98 -1.53 20.24 1.64
CA ARG A 98 -1.71 19.49 0.39
C ARG A 98 -2.53 18.22 0.60
N PHE A 99 -2.32 17.52 1.72
CA PHE A 99 -3.13 16.36 2.07
C PHE A 99 -4.61 16.77 2.19
N ASN A 100 -4.90 17.83 2.95
CA ASN A 100 -6.26 18.35 3.12
C ASN A 100 -6.90 18.79 1.80
N LEU A 101 -6.11 19.44 0.93
CA LEU A 101 -6.55 19.83 -0.40
C LEU A 101 -6.93 18.60 -1.24
N LEU A 102 -6.12 17.54 -1.24
CA LEU A 102 -6.39 16.31 -1.97
C LEU A 102 -7.64 15.60 -1.42
N VAL A 103 -7.81 15.56 -0.10
CA VAL A 103 -9.03 14.99 0.52
C VAL A 103 -10.26 15.79 0.09
N GLY A 104 -10.20 17.12 0.14
CA GLY A 104 -11.29 17.98 -0.30
C GLY A 104 -11.66 17.78 -1.77
N LYS A 105 -10.66 17.64 -2.65
CA LYS A 105 -10.88 17.37 -4.08
C LYS A 105 -11.50 15.99 -4.32
N MET A 106 -11.00 14.95 -3.66
CA MET A 106 -11.57 13.61 -3.74
C MET A 106 -13.03 13.59 -3.30
N ASN A 107 -13.33 14.19 -2.14
CA ASN A 107 -14.69 14.30 -1.63
C ASN A 107 -15.58 15.09 -2.59
N GLY A 108 -15.07 16.19 -3.14
CA GLY A 108 -15.77 17.01 -4.13
C GLY A 108 -16.14 16.23 -5.40
N GLU A 109 -15.21 15.44 -5.95
CA GLU A 109 -15.47 14.59 -7.12
C GLU A 109 -16.49 13.49 -6.78
N LEU A 110 -16.31 12.78 -5.66
CA LEU A 110 -17.20 11.69 -5.24
C LEU A 110 -18.62 12.16 -4.94
N LYS A 111 -18.79 13.38 -4.43
CA LYS A 111 -20.10 13.99 -4.21
C LYS A 111 -20.93 14.09 -5.49
N THR A 112 -20.29 14.15 -6.66
CA THR A 112 -21.00 14.29 -7.94
C THR A 112 -21.55 12.97 -8.48
N ILE A 113 -21.02 11.83 -8.04
CA ILE A 113 -21.40 10.50 -8.52
C ILE A 113 -22.15 9.66 -7.49
N LEU A 114 -21.96 9.94 -6.19
CA LEU A 114 -22.59 9.20 -5.10
C LEU A 114 -23.96 9.77 -4.74
N THR A 115 -24.86 8.92 -4.27
CA THR A 115 -26.06 9.39 -3.57
C THR A 115 -25.68 10.04 -2.23
N THR A 116 -26.61 10.79 -1.63
CA THR A 116 -26.38 11.41 -0.32
C THR A 116 -25.92 10.40 0.73
N ASP A 117 -26.58 9.26 0.86
CA ASP A 117 -26.25 8.24 1.87
C ASP A 117 -24.89 7.60 1.61
N GLN A 118 -24.58 7.28 0.35
CA GLN A 118 -23.28 6.76 -0.04
C GLN A 118 -22.16 7.78 0.22
N TYR A 119 -22.42 9.05 -0.06
CA TYR A 119 -21.46 10.12 0.18
C TYR A 119 -21.22 10.34 1.68
N VAL A 120 -22.26 10.30 2.52
CA VAL A 120 -22.12 10.34 3.98
C VAL A 120 -21.26 9.18 4.49
N ASN A 121 -21.54 7.97 4.02
CA ASN A 121 -20.72 6.79 4.37
C ASN A 121 -19.26 6.96 3.93
N HIS A 122 -19.02 7.47 2.72
CA HIS A 122 -17.67 7.78 2.25
C HIS A 122 -16.95 8.76 3.18
N LEU A 123 -17.60 9.86 3.55
CA LEU A 123 -17.02 10.87 4.44
C LEU A 123 -16.69 10.28 5.83
N GLU A 124 -17.55 9.43 6.37
CA GLU A 124 -17.29 8.75 7.63
C GLU A 124 -16.10 7.80 7.53
N ASN A 125 -16.10 6.94 6.51
CA ASN A 125 -15.08 5.92 6.29
C ASN A 125 -13.71 6.55 6.00
N PHE A 126 -13.64 7.47 5.04
CA PHE A 126 -12.39 8.13 4.71
C PHE A 126 -11.93 9.09 5.82
N GLY A 127 -12.88 9.67 6.56
CA GLY A 127 -12.59 10.45 7.76
C GLY A 127 -11.83 9.66 8.83
N GLN A 128 -12.04 8.34 8.94
CA GLN A 128 -11.24 7.49 9.83
C GLN A 128 -9.79 7.37 9.35
N ILE A 129 -9.58 7.19 8.03
CA ILE A 129 -8.24 7.16 7.43
C ILE A 129 -7.54 8.51 7.64
N GLN A 130 -8.23 9.62 7.39
CA GLN A 130 -7.70 10.97 7.62
C GLN A 130 -7.26 11.19 9.07
N ARG A 131 -8.08 10.77 10.05
CA ARG A 131 -7.72 10.84 11.47
C ARG A 131 -6.49 9.99 11.80
N SER A 132 -6.39 8.79 11.22
CA SER A 132 -5.21 7.93 11.39
C SER A 132 -3.95 8.60 10.83
N VAL A 133 -4.05 9.24 9.65
CA VAL A 133 -2.94 9.99 9.04
C VAL A 133 -2.52 11.16 9.94
N TYR A 134 -3.48 11.94 10.44
CA TYR A 134 -3.19 13.05 11.34
C TYR A 134 -2.48 12.58 12.61
N SER A 135 -2.92 11.47 13.20
CA SER A 135 -2.30 10.89 14.39
C SER A 135 -0.85 10.46 14.11
N LYS A 136 -0.60 9.74 13.02
CA LYS A 136 0.75 9.29 12.65
C LYS A 136 1.70 10.43 12.28
N TRP A 137 1.15 11.53 11.75
CA TRP A 137 1.92 12.72 11.40
C TRP A 137 1.92 13.81 12.49
N ASP A 138 1.26 13.59 13.63
CA ASP A 138 1.11 14.60 14.68
C ASP A 138 0.56 15.94 14.15
N PHE A 139 -0.42 15.87 13.25
CA PHE A 139 -1.10 17.05 12.72
C PHE A 139 -2.26 17.47 13.62
N GLU A 140 -2.38 18.78 13.87
CA GLU A 140 -3.53 19.33 14.58
C GLU A 140 -4.80 19.23 13.72
N TYR A 141 -5.92 18.87 14.35
CA TYR A 141 -7.21 18.83 13.69
C TYR A 141 -7.78 20.26 13.60
N ILE A 142 -7.68 20.88 12.43
CA ILE A 142 -8.32 22.17 12.18
C ILE A 142 -9.79 21.92 11.87
N LYS A 143 -10.63 22.10 12.89
CA LYS A 143 -12.10 22.04 12.75
C LYS A 143 -12.55 23.34 12.08
N ASN A 144 -12.73 23.31 10.76
CA ASN A 144 -13.39 24.41 10.02
C ASN A 144 -14.88 24.46 10.35
#